data_AF-A0AA36H2K5-F1
#
_entry.id   AF-A0AA36H2K5-F1
#
_cell.length_a   1.000
_cell.length_b   1.000
_cell.length_c   1.000
_cell.angle_alpha   90.00
_cell.angle_beta   90.00
_cell.angle_gamma   90.00
#
_symmetry.space_group_name_H-M   'P 1'
#
loop_
_entity.id
_entity.type
_entity.pdbx_description
1 polymer ?
#
loop_
_entity_poly.entity_id
_entity_poly.type
_entity_poly.pdbx_seq_one_letter_code
_entity_poly.pdbx_strand_id
1 'polypeptide(L)'
;MTRKRKVEHAADDVSQKSGKLSNYGYQTNEQPSSSVSDDGRKRTFPRKERHGTFQRENPGYNSKDRSSHYDGGDRNQDNGYYNSAETTVEGSNGQESTDAYPSELVAYLKNIEQMKLTEGHIENVVMDKCAQECSGEEEKLLMFRDSCIVVEGVFGSSQYGAALFLSGLARLKHKRLLELIYSGQSARTIETLFYAMEPIDSIQNVQLIEKFAELLCDNWNDAVSSQHSSFLIRCIARVSCGLPRKGNEKELAAFRPKTKGDENIRLSLSRVFERIALLALDSLSSPSLENVHRSLVIQDVLEADSVAKLGKSAALVEKVLEKTDEQGVSLRRVWQGKNSSRVWEKLVVTCQEETLQSLWERVITGHVGELASHPCANFTLQKFISSVKSLELATDVCHEVTPLLSTFLSNSRWGVAEALLRCAAKHEELQEPLLKELRRYFRAEKASNKLNFLYNVITLNNYNGTSLNIERCDLHGCLLMEVLLSFKKVKTLRACFEALSSDDVVRLAKNNRASHVLQAAFKSTTLGDDVKEKLIAAFESDWGSLISDVYGSHVFETIWDCSLFTVNRRQTLMKKLVPIHSDSKFWKFAMLRCDIYLFRKDRKAWVEKMKKSIKGAKQ
;
A
#
# COMPACT_ATOMS: atom_id res chain seq x y z
N MET A 1 35.81 50.49 2.10
CA MET A 1 35.38 51.69 2.84
C MET A 1 34.08 52.22 2.26
N THR A 2 33.35 53.08 3.00
CA THR A 2 32.35 54.07 2.53
C THR A 2 31.40 53.72 1.36
N ARG A 3 30.13 53.49 1.71
CA ARG A 3 28.98 53.74 0.81
C ARG A 3 28.96 55.19 0.31
N LYS A 4 28.31 55.43 -0.83
CA LYS A 4 27.41 56.60 -1.01
C LYS A 4 26.27 56.27 -1.97
N ARG A 5 25.04 56.22 -1.45
CA ARG A 5 23.81 56.49 -2.24
C ARG A 5 23.61 58.01 -2.27
N LYS A 6 22.96 58.51 -3.31
CA LYS A 6 22.07 59.68 -3.22
C LYS A 6 20.76 59.33 -3.95
N VAL A 7 19.66 59.95 -3.55
CA VAL A 7 18.28 59.69 -3.99
C VAL A 7 17.63 61.06 -4.26
N GLU A 8 16.39 61.09 -4.78
CA GLU A 8 15.53 62.28 -5.02
C GLU A 8 16.02 63.18 -6.18
N HIS A 9 15.20 63.85 -6.99
CA HIS A 9 13.73 64.03 -7.18
C HIS A 9 13.53 64.49 -8.66
N ALA A 10 12.35 64.53 -9.32
CA ALA A 10 11.00 63.95 -9.16
C ALA A 10 10.16 64.29 -10.44
N ALA A 11 8.85 64.01 -10.42
CA ALA A 11 7.80 64.49 -11.35
C ALA A 11 7.71 63.87 -12.75
N ASP A 12 6.46 63.69 -13.19
CA ASP A 12 6.00 63.07 -14.42
C ASP A 12 6.05 64.01 -15.64
N ASP A 13 5.97 63.44 -16.85
CA ASP A 13 5.23 64.07 -17.95
C ASP A 13 4.62 62.98 -18.88
N VAL A 14 3.61 63.36 -19.66
CA VAL A 14 2.74 62.45 -20.44
C VAL A 14 2.64 62.91 -21.90
N SER A 15 2.36 61.95 -22.80
CA SER A 15 2.09 62.12 -24.25
C SER A 15 3.35 62.19 -25.15
N GLN A 16 3.31 61.91 -26.47
CA GLN A 16 2.18 61.75 -27.39
C GLN A 16 2.20 60.45 -28.24
N LYS A 17 1.10 60.26 -28.99
CA LYS A 17 0.87 59.32 -30.11
C LYS A 17 1.95 59.54 -31.21
N SER A 18 2.24 58.66 -32.18
CA SER A 18 1.40 57.71 -32.94
C SER A 18 2.32 56.74 -33.75
N GLY A 19 1.87 55.66 -34.39
CA GLY A 19 0.55 55.01 -34.49
C GLY A 19 0.31 54.40 -35.88
N LYS A 20 -0.60 53.41 -36.00
CA LYS A 20 -1.34 53.04 -37.23
C LYS A 20 -2.49 52.06 -36.95
N LEU A 21 -3.69 52.36 -37.44
CA LEU A 21 -4.80 51.41 -37.65
C LEU A 21 -4.62 50.73 -39.04
N SER A 22 -5.44 49.86 -39.63
CA SER A 22 -6.88 49.47 -39.56
C SER A 22 -7.02 48.16 -40.40
N ASN A 23 -8.12 47.40 -40.61
CA ASN A 23 -9.50 47.18 -40.12
C ASN A 23 -9.95 45.83 -40.82
N TYR A 24 -11.12 45.19 -40.67
CA TYR A 24 -12.43 45.36 -39.98
C TYR A 24 -12.89 43.94 -39.51
N GLY A 25 -14.14 43.51 -39.24
CA GLY A 25 -15.51 44.02 -39.34
C GLY A 25 -16.54 42.89 -39.00
N TYR A 26 -17.81 43.05 -39.39
CA TYR A 26 -18.91 42.05 -39.28
C TYR A 26 -19.97 42.29 -40.38
N GLN A 27 -20.77 41.28 -40.76
CA GLN A 27 -22.09 41.50 -41.38
C GLN A 27 -23.01 40.25 -41.35
N THR A 28 -24.33 40.46 -41.47
CA THR A 28 -25.41 39.44 -41.42
C THR A 28 -26.59 39.82 -42.33
N ASN A 29 -27.25 38.86 -43.00
CA ASN A 29 -28.73 38.64 -43.04
C ASN A 29 -29.23 37.71 -44.21
N GLU A 30 -30.13 36.79 -43.85
CA GLU A 30 -31.43 36.41 -44.48
C GLU A 30 -31.63 35.89 -45.94
N GLN A 31 -32.00 34.59 -46.04
CA GLN A 31 -33.17 33.99 -46.77
C GLN A 31 -33.26 34.01 -48.33
N PRO A 32 -34.20 33.27 -49.00
CA PRO A 32 -35.15 32.20 -48.58
C PRO A 32 -35.15 30.87 -49.42
N SER A 33 -35.98 29.89 -49.03
CA SER A 33 -36.45 28.68 -49.79
C SER A 33 -35.40 27.59 -50.15
N SER A 34 -35.68 26.27 -50.26
CA SER A 34 -36.72 25.33 -49.76
C SER A 34 -36.23 23.88 -50.09
N SER A 35 -36.87 22.70 -49.87
CA SER A 35 -38.21 22.25 -49.45
C SER A 35 -38.18 20.72 -49.09
N VAL A 36 -39.03 20.23 -48.18
CA VAL A 36 -39.46 18.80 -48.00
C VAL A 36 -38.39 17.81 -47.46
N SER A 37 -38.64 16.86 -46.53
CA SER A 37 -39.89 16.27 -45.96
C SER A 37 -39.85 16.07 -44.41
N ASP A 38 -41.02 15.78 -43.80
CA ASP A 38 -41.32 15.44 -42.38
C ASP A 38 -40.26 14.57 -41.66
N ASP A 39 -39.92 14.73 -40.37
CA ASP A 39 -40.69 14.84 -39.09
C ASP A 39 -41.44 13.55 -38.66
N GLY A 40 -41.45 13.25 -37.35
CA GLY A 40 -42.00 11.98 -36.84
C GLY A 40 -41.55 11.46 -35.45
N ARG A 41 -41.07 12.33 -34.55
CA ARG A 41 -41.03 12.19 -33.06
C ARG A 41 -40.87 10.80 -32.37
N LYS A 42 -39.89 10.75 -31.45
CA LYS A 42 -39.82 9.91 -30.22
C LYS A 42 -39.76 8.37 -30.37
N ARG A 43 -38.70 7.77 -29.82
CA ARG A 43 -38.69 6.35 -29.38
C ARG A 43 -38.28 6.24 -27.92
N THR A 44 -39.23 5.82 -27.08
CA THR A 44 -39.02 5.41 -25.70
C THR A 44 -38.43 3.99 -25.64
N PHE A 45 -37.55 3.71 -24.67
CA PHE A 45 -37.09 2.34 -24.42
C PHE A 45 -38.25 1.46 -23.90
N PRO A 46 -38.43 0.22 -24.41
CA PRO A 46 -39.54 -0.64 -24.02
C PRO A 46 -39.25 -1.37 -22.69
N ARG A 47 -40.29 -1.52 -21.86
CA ARG A 47 -40.27 -2.28 -20.59
C ARG A 47 -41.25 -3.45 -20.69
N LYS A 48 -40.76 -4.68 -20.55
CA LYS A 48 -41.52 -5.94 -20.49
C LYS A 48 -40.65 -7.01 -19.78
N GLU A 49 -41.18 -8.02 -19.10
CA GLU A 49 -42.45 -8.19 -18.36
C GLU A 49 -42.27 -9.42 -17.45
N ARG A 50 -43.06 -9.59 -16.37
CA ARG A 50 -42.96 -10.78 -15.50
C ARG A 50 -44.01 -11.84 -15.85
N HIS A 51 -43.55 -13.10 -15.88
CA HIS A 51 -44.18 -14.35 -15.41
C HIS A 51 -44.07 -15.52 -16.39
N GLY A 52 -43.89 -16.73 -15.83
CA GLY A 52 -43.69 -17.97 -16.58
C GLY A 52 -43.16 -19.11 -15.70
N THR A 53 -44.01 -19.65 -14.83
CA THR A 53 -43.68 -20.83 -14.00
C THR A 53 -43.91 -22.13 -14.78
N PHE A 54 -42.90 -22.99 -14.89
CA PHE A 54 -43.07 -24.39 -15.26
C PHE A 54 -42.08 -25.28 -14.51
N GLN A 55 -42.56 -26.42 -14.00
CA GLN A 55 -41.74 -27.52 -13.49
C GLN A 55 -41.60 -28.57 -14.59
N ARG A 56 -40.39 -29.15 -14.77
CA ARG A 56 -40.15 -30.59 -14.53
C ARG A 56 -38.72 -31.04 -14.87
N GLU A 57 -38.38 -32.19 -14.29
CA GLU A 57 -37.45 -33.23 -14.75
C GLU A 57 -35.96 -32.88 -14.98
N ASN A 58 -35.19 -33.26 -13.96
CA ASN A 58 -33.77 -33.65 -14.07
C ASN A 58 -33.69 -35.03 -14.78
N PRO A 59 -32.74 -35.26 -15.68
CA PRO A 59 -31.62 -36.12 -15.26
C PRO A 59 -30.26 -35.81 -15.93
N GLY A 60 -29.17 -36.29 -15.31
CA GLY A 60 -27.91 -36.54 -16.02
C GLY A 60 -26.64 -36.10 -15.29
N TYR A 61 -25.85 -37.07 -14.81
CA TYR A 61 -24.46 -36.85 -14.40
C TYR A 61 -23.62 -36.40 -15.60
N ASN A 62 -22.73 -35.41 -15.38
CA ASN A 62 -21.30 -35.70 -15.50
C ASN A 62 -20.41 -34.62 -14.87
N SER A 63 -19.34 -35.04 -14.20
CA SER A 63 -18.33 -34.14 -13.65
C SER A 63 -17.38 -33.66 -14.74
N LYS A 64 -16.98 -32.38 -14.69
CA LYS A 64 -15.74 -31.88 -15.29
C LYS A 64 -15.12 -30.81 -14.42
N ASP A 65 -13.81 -30.93 -14.22
CA ASP A 65 -13.02 -30.08 -13.35
C ASP A 65 -13.03 -28.60 -13.75
N ARG A 66 -13.00 -27.73 -12.75
CA ARG A 66 -12.55 -26.34 -12.89
C ARG A 66 -11.55 -26.02 -11.79
N SER A 67 -10.28 -26.03 -12.16
CA SER A 67 -9.18 -25.59 -11.30
C SER A 67 -9.30 -24.09 -11.02
N SER A 68 -9.61 -23.74 -9.76
CA SER A 68 -9.67 -22.34 -9.33
C SER A 68 -8.25 -21.76 -9.25
N HIS A 69 -7.90 -20.87 -10.19
CA HIS A 69 -6.68 -20.07 -10.09
C HIS A 69 -6.81 -19.08 -8.93
N TYR A 70 -6.02 -19.28 -7.88
CA TYR A 70 -5.71 -18.23 -6.91
C TYR A 70 -4.56 -17.40 -7.46
N ASP A 71 -4.88 -16.27 -8.11
CA ASP A 71 -3.87 -15.33 -8.62
C ASP A 71 -3.32 -14.45 -7.48
N GLY A 72 -2.00 -14.48 -7.29
CA GLY A 72 -1.28 -13.89 -6.16
C GLY A 72 -0.84 -12.45 -6.40
N GLY A 73 -1.77 -11.57 -6.77
CA GLY A 73 -1.48 -10.18 -7.16
C GLY A 73 -1.16 -9.23 -6.00
N ASP A 74 -0.02 -9.40 -5.32
CA ASP A 74 0.40 -8.52 -4.22
C ASP A 74 0.85 -7.14 -4.76
N ARG A 75 -0.09 -6.17 -4.76
CA ARG A 75 0.14 -4.77 -5.12
C ARG A 75 -0.49 -3.84 -4.10
N ASN A 76 0.30 -3.38 -3.13
CA ASN A 76 -0.05 -2.24 -2.29
C ASN A 76 -0.19 -0.96 -3.15
N GLN A 77 -1.43 -0.62 -3.49
CA GLN A 77 -1.84 0.72 -3.87
C GLN A 77 -2.88 1.22 -2.88
N ASP A 78 -2.40 1.71 -1.73
CA ASP A 78 -3.19 2.56 -0.83
C ASP A 78 -3.63 3.82 -1.59
N ASN A 79 -4.89 3.83 -2.00
CA ASN A 79 -5.55 5.00 -2.58
C ASN A 79 -7.07 4.91 -2.30
N GLY A 80 -7.41 4.95 -1.01
CA GLY A 80 -8.78 4.83 -0.49
C GLY A 80 -9.69 6.02 -0.78
N TYR A 81 -9.80 6.45 -2.03
CA TYR A 81 -10.89 7.33 -2.48
C TYR A 81 -12.21 6.55 -2.41
N TYR A 82 -12.98 6.78 -1.35
CA TYR A 82 -14.35 6.28 -1.20
C TYR A 82 -15.29 7.00 -2.19
N ASN A 83 -15.22 6.63 -3.47
CA ASN A 83 -16.23 7.02 -4.45
C ASN A 83 -17.55 6.29 -4.16
N SER A 84 -18.65 7.05 -4.13
CA SER A 84 -20.00 6.52 -3.96
C SER A 84 -20.47 5.80 -5.22
N ALA A 85 -20.34 4.47 -5.23
CA ALA A 85 -20.91 3.56 -6.22
C ALA A 85 -21.66 2.42 -5.51
N GLU A 86 -22.68 1.89 -6.17
CA GLU A 86 -23.71 1.03 -5.55
C GLU A 86 -23.17 -0.35 -5.14
N THR A 87 -22.97 -0.56 -3.83
CA THR A 87 -22.85 -1.91 -3.27
C THR A 87 -24.21 -2.60 -3.33
N THR A 88 -24.29 -3.77 -3.94
CA THR A 88 -25.51 -4.59 -3.98
C THR A 88 -25.97 -4.94 -2.55
N VAL A 89 -27.19 -4.53 -2.20
CA VAL A 89 -27.75 -4.70 -0.86
C VAL A 89 -28.18 -6.16 -0.64
N GLU A 90 -27.38 -6.92 0.09
CA GLU A 90 -27.93 -7.98 0.94
C GLU A 90 -28.58 -7.31 2.15
N GLY A 91 -29.86 -7.59 2.37
CA GLY A 91 -30.73 -6.78 3.23
C GLY A 91 -30.49 -6.94 4.72
N SER A 92 -29.53 -6.19 5.28
CA SER A 92 -29.64 -5.76 6.66
C SER A 92 -30.78 -4.73 6.76
N ASN A 93 -31.94 -5.19 7.26
CA ASN A 93 -33.03 -4.28 7.62
C ASN A 93 -32.54 -3.34 8.72
N GLY A 94 -32.15 -2.12 8.35
CA GLY A 94 -32.03 -1.03 9.31
C GLY A 94 -33.40 -0.82 9.95
N GLN A 95 -33.49 -0.97 11.26
CA GLN A 95 -34.66 -0.49 12.00
C GLN A 95 -34.61 1.04 11.94
N GLU A 96 -35.41 1.64 11.05
CA GLU A 96 -35.70 3.07 11.13
C GLU A 96 -36.23 3.37 12.54
N SER A 97 -35.70 4.42 13.19
CA SER A 97 -36.16 4.74 14.54
C SER A 97 -37.63 5.12 14.52
N THR A 98 -38.36 4.69 15.54
CA THR A 98 -39.70 5.18 15.84
C THR A 98 -39.70 6.63 16.37
N ASP A 99 -38.52 7.17 16.69
CA ASP A 99 -38.35 8.57 17.12
C ASP A 99 -38.44 9.53 15.93
N ALA A 100 -38.94 10.74 16.16
CA ALA A 100 -39.03 11.76 15.11
C ALA A 100 -37.64 12.29 14.69
N TYR A 101 -37.42 12.37 13.37
CA TYR A 101 -36.21 12.94 12.78
C TYR A 101 -36.00 14.41 13.25
N PRO A 102 -34.80 14.79 13.76
CA PRO A 102 -34.52 16.11 14.32
C PRO A 102 -34.35 17.19 13.22
N SER A 103 -35.41 17.42 12.46
CA SER A 103 -35.42 18.22 11.22
C SER A 103 -34.83 19.63 11.38
N GLU A 104 -35.25 20.35 12.44
CA GLU A 104 -34.86 21.73 12.69
C GLU A 104 -33.38 21.84 13.08
N LEU A 105 -32.91 20.96 13.97
CA LEU A 105 -31.52 20.91 14.42
C LEU A 105 -30.57 20.50 13.27
N VAL A 106 -30.98 19.57 12.40
CA VAL A 106 -30.19 19.22 11.20
C VAL A 106 -30.20 20.35 10.17
N ALA A 107 -31.31 21.06 9.99
CA ALA A 107 -31.36 22.24 9.12
C ALA A 107 -30.43 23.36 9.64
N TYR A 108 -30.42 23.59 10.95
CA TYR A 108 -29.46 24.49 11.60
C TYR A 108 -28.01 24.07 11.34
N LEU A 109 -27.63 22.81 11.63
CA LEU A 109 -26.26 22.33 11.43
C LEU A 109 -25.83 22.36 9.95
N LYS A 110 -26.74 22.10 8.99
CA LYS A 110 -26.47 22.24 7.54
C LYS A 110 -26.12 23.68 7.14
N ASN A 111 -26.73 24.69 7.79
CA ASN A 111 -26.35 26.09 7.56
C ASN A 111 -24.94 26.40 8.09
N ILE A 112 -24.54 25.79 9.21
CA ILE A 112 -23.18 25.90 9.77
C ILE A 112 -22.15 25.18 8.88
N GLU A 113 -22.49 24.02 8.32
CA GLU A 113 -21.66 23.34 7.32
C GLU A 113 -21.49 24.19 6.05
N GLN A 114 -22.55 24.87 5.58
CA GLN A 114 -22.47 25.79 4.44
C GLN A 114 -21.64 27.06 4.76
N MET A 115 -21.68 27.56 5.99
CA MET A 115 -20.80 28.63 6.48
C MET A 115 -19.33 28.20 6.38
N LYS A 116 -18.97 27.01 6.91
CA LYS A 116 -17.64 26.40 6.78
C LYS A 116 -17.17 26.28 5.33
N LEU A 117 -18.04 25.86 4.42
CA LEU A 117 -17.72 25.76 2.98
C LEU A 117 -17.47 27.12 2.31
N THR A 118 -17.95 28.21 2.92
CA THR A 118 -17.84 29.59 2.40
C THR A 118 -16.65 30.34 3.03
N GLU A 119 -16.41 30.13 4.32
CA GLU A 119 -15.42 30.84 5.15
C GLU A 119 -14.15 30.01 5.44
N GLY A 120 -14.12 28.76 4.98
CA GLY A 120 -12.99 27.83 5.11
C GLY A 120 -12.77 27.22 6.50
N HIS A 121 -13.45 27.73 7.53
CA HIS A 121 -13.33 27.29 8.92
C HIS A 121 -14.62 27.57 9.72
N ILE A 122 -14.66 27.15 10.98
CA ILE A 122 -15.72 27.48 11.95
C ILE A 122 -15.02 27.98 13.21
N GLU A 123 -15.41 29.14 13.73
CA GLU A 123 -14.88 29.66 15.00
C GLU A 123 -15.34 28.84 16.21
N ASN A 124 -14.51 28.74 17.26
CA ASN A 124 -14.87 28.04 18.50
C ASN A 124 -16.16 28.58 19.15
N VAL A 125 -16.42 29.89 19.06
CA VAL A 125 -17.66 30.51 19.58
C VAL A 125 -18.91 30.07 18.80
N VAL A 126 -18.76 29.67 17.54
CA VAL A 126 -19.84 29.05 16.75
C VAL A 126 -19.98 27.57 17.13
N MET A 127 -18.87 26.85 17.34
CA MET A 127 -18.89 25.48 17.85
C MET A 127 -19.57 25.36 19.23
N ASP A 128 -19.29 26.28 20.15
CA ASP A 128 -19.92 26.34 21.48
C ASP A 128 -21.44 26.45 21.37
N LYS A 129 -21.93 27.32 20.48
CA LYS A 129 -23.37 27.46 20.20
C LYS A 129 -23.94 26.20 19.58
N CYS A 130 -23.26 25.60 18.61
CA CYS A 130 -23.70 24.33 18.01
C CYS A 130 -23.78 23.21 19.05
N ALA A 131 -22.83 23.12 19.97
CA ALA A 131 -22.85 22.15 21.06
C ALA A 131 -23.97 22.44 22.08
N GLN A 132 -24.34 23.71 22.30
CA GLN A 132 -25.47 24.11 23.13
C GLN A 132 -26.81 23.71 22.48
N GLU A 133 -27.03 24.04 21.19
CA GLU A 133 -28.25 23.64 20.45
C GLU A 133 -28.39 22.11 20.32
N CYS A 134 -27.28 21.36 20.27
CA CYS A 134 -27.30 19.89 20.26
C CYS A 134 -27.44 19.25 21.66
N SER A 135 -27.37 20.00 22.75
CA SER A 135 -27.16 19.44 24.10
C SER A 135 -28.40 18.70 24.63
N GLY A 136 -28.35 17.37 24.65
CA GLY A 136 -29.44 16.46 25.02
C GLY A 136 -30.02 15.69 23.83
N GLU A 137 -29.70 16.09 22.60
CA GLU A 137 -30.17 15.48 21.35
C GLU A 137 -29.03 14.79 20.57
N GLU A 138 -27.80 14.74 21.11
CA GLU A 138 -26.62 14.15 20.43
C GLU A 138 -26.83 12.68 20.07
N GLU A 139 -27.49 11.94 20.94
CA GLU A 139 -27.87 10.54 20.75
C GLU A 139 -28.75 10.36 19.50
N LYS A 140 -29.83 11.16 19.42
CA LYS A 140 -30.84 11.18 18.36
C LYS A 140 -30.29 11.70 17.04
N LEU A 141 -29.34 12.65 17.08
CA LEU A 141 -28.56 13.06 15.91
C LEU A 141 -27.76 11.90 15.31
N LEU A 142 -27.33 10.92 16.11
CA LEU A 142 -26.65 9.73 15.60
C LEU A 142 -27.59 8.57 15.20
N MET A 143 -28.91 8.71 15.41
CA MET A 143 -29.91 7.72 15.00
C MET A 143 -30.30 7.81 13.52
N PHE A 144 -29.87 8.85 12.78
CA PHE A 144 -30.18 8.99 11.34
C PHE A 144 -28.93 9.30 10.50
N ARG A 145 -28.73 8.55 9.40
CA ARG A 145 -27.55 8.67 8.52
C ARG A 145 -27.30 10.09 8.01
N ASP A 146 -28.34 10.81 7.61
CA ASP A 146 -28.21 12.18 7.10
C ASP A 146 -27.79 13.17 8.19
N SER A 147 -28.17 12.89 9.45
CA SER A 147 -27.78 13.66 10.62
C SER A 147 -26.33 13.36 11.01
N CYS A 148 -25.93 12.08 10.99
CA CYS A 148 -24.54 11.64 11.15
C CYS A 148 -23.58 12.38 10.20
N ILE A 149 -23.92 12.46 8.89
CA ILE A 149 -23.08 13.13 7.89
C ILE A 149 -22.85 14.62 8.25
N VAL A 150 -23.88 15.32 8.70
CA VAL A 150 -23.78 16.75 9.06
C VAL A 150 -23.03 16.93 10.39
N VAL A 151 -23.16 16.00 11.34
CA VAL A 151 -22.33 15.98 12.57
C VAL A 151 -20.85 15.75 12.23
N GLU A 152 -20.54 14.85 11.29
CA GLU A 152 -19.19 14.65 10.76
C GLU A 152 -18.67 15.92 10.04
N GLY A 153 -19.53 16.58 9.26
CA GLY A 153 -19.22 17.81 8.53
C GLY A 153 -18.95 19.03 9.42
N VAL A 154 -19.77 19.25 10.45
CA VAL A 154 -19.63 20.34 11.42
C VAL A 154 -18.61 19.99 12.49
N PHE A 155 -18.94 19.09 13.43
CA PHE A 155 -18.10 18.84 14.61
C PHE A 155 -16.79 18.14 14.27
N GLY A 156 -16.78 17.28 13.25
CA GLY A 156 -15.56 16.66 12.72
C GLY A 156 -14.63 17.61 11.94
N SER A 157 -14.95 18.91 11.84
CA SER A 157 -14.08 19.90 11.17
C SER A 157 -12.93 20.42 12.02
N SER A 158 -12.97 20.24 13.35
CA SER A 158 -11.88 20.64 14.24
C SER A 158 -11.79 19.76 15.48
N GLN A 159 -10.58 19.69 16.03
CA GLN A 159 -10.26 19.01 17.28
C GLN A 159 -11.17 19.44 18.44
N TYR A 160 -11.51 20.74 18.49
CA TYR A 160 -12.41 21.32 19.49
C TYR A 160 -13.89 20.91 19.28
N GLY A 161 -14.38 20.96 18.04
CA GLY A 161 -15.75 20.53 17.71
C GLY A 161 -15.97 19.05 18.02
N ALA A 162 -14.98 18.21 17.71
CA ALA A 162 -15.01 16.78 18.00
C ALA A 162 -15.05 16.51 19.51
N ALA A 163 -14.17 17.17 20.28
CA ALA A 163 -14.16 17.07 21.74
C ALA A 163 -15.48 17.53 22.37
N LEU A 164 -16.13 18.59 21.86
CA LEU A 164 -17.43 19.07 22.33
C LEU A 164 -18.54 18.03 22.11
N PHE A 165 -18.69 17.49 20.89
CA PHE A 165 -19.76 16.53 20.60
C PHE A 165 -19.54 15.17 21.31
N LEU A 166 -18.30 14.70 21.38
CA LEU A 166 -17.94 13.50 22.15
C LEU A 166 -18.17 13.72 23.66
N SER A 167 -17.90 14.91 24.20
CA SER A 167 -18.26 15.28 25.58
C SER A 167 -19.76 15.29 25.80
N GLY A 168 -20.53 15.75 24.80
CA GLY A 168 -21.99 15.68 24.78
C GLY A 168 -22.49 14.26 24.97
N LEU A 169 -22.11 13.36 24.05
CA LEU A 169 -22.40 11.93 24.11
C LEU A 169 -21.92 11.27 25.41
N ALA A 170 -20.74 11.65 25.92
CA ALA A 170 -20.18 11.06 27.15
C ALA A 170 -21.04 11.30 28.41
N ARG A 171 -22.04 12.20 28.37
CA ARG A 171 -23.04 12.39 29.44
C ARG A 171 -24.13 11.30 29.45
N LEU A 172 -24.28 10.52 28.37
CA LEU A 172 -25.28 9.47 28.25
C LEU A 172 -24.99 8.27 29.20
N LYS A 173 -26.06 7.55 29.56
CA LYS A 173 -25.97 6.32 30.38
C LYS A 173 -25.28 5.21 29.57
N HIS A 174 -24.52 4.35 30.25
CA HIS A 174 -23.70 3.31 29.61
C HIS A 174 -24.50 2.41 28.64
N LYS A 175 -25.75 2.05 28.95
CA LYS A 175 -26.63 1.30 28.03
C LYS A 175 -26.85 2.03 26.69
N ARG A 176 -27.11 3.35 26.71
CA ARG A 176 -27.32 4.13 25.48
C ARG A 176 -26.02 4.27 24.68
N LEU A 177 -24.89 4.48 25.35
CA LEU A 177 -23.57 4.47 24.69
C LEU A 177 -23.27 3.11 24.04
N LEU A 178 -23.62 1.99 24.68
CA LEU A 178 -23.51 0.66 24.08
C LEU A 178 -24.40 0.53 22.83
N GLU A 179 -25.66 0.96 22.87
CA GLU A 179 -26.53 0.98 21.68
C GLU A 179 -25.93 1.80 20.52
N LEU A 180 -25.29 2.95 20.82
CA LEU A 180 -24.62 3.78 19.81
C LEU A 180 -23.35 3.16 19.22
N ILE A 181 -22.46 2.54 20.03
CA ILE A 181 -21.19 1.99 19.51
C ILE A 181 -21.35 0.66 18.76
N TYR A 182 -22.48 -0.03 18.92
CA TYR A 182 -22.84 -1.21 18.13
C TYR A 182 -23.71 -0.87 16.90
N SER A 183 -24.34 0.30 16.84
CA SER A 183 -25.06 0.77 15.65
C SER A 183 -24.11 1.37 14.60
N GLY A 184 -24.28 0.97 13.33
CA GLY A 184 -23.23 1.15 12.32
C GLY A 184 -22.97 2.56 11.80
N GLN A 185 -23.97 3.43 11.85
CA GLN A 185 -23.82 4.84 11.47
C GLN A 185 -23.29 5.68 12.64
N SER A 186 -23.87 5.52 13.84
CA SER A 186 -23.42 6.17 15.06
C SER A 186 -21.97 5.82 15.41
N ALA A 187 -21.58 4.55 15.31
CA ALA A 187 -20.20 4.12 15.52
C ALA A 187 -19.23 4.74 14.51
N ARG A 188 -19.63 4.90 13.25
CA ARG A 188 -18.82 5.55 12.20
C ARG A 188 -18.63 7.06 12.46
N THR A 189 -19.66 7.74 12.93
CA THR A 189 -19.54 9.15 13.32
C THR A 189 -18.63 9.29 14.54
N ILE A 190 -18.79 8.45 15.55
CA ILE A 190 -17.90 8.43 16.73
C ILE A 190 -16.44 8.12 16.32
N GLU A 191 -16.20 7.17 15.40
CA GLU A 191 -14.88 6.89 14.81
C GLU A 191 -14.28 8.13 14.13
N THR A 192 -15.10 8.83 13.35
CA THR A 192 -14.68 10.01 12.59
C THR A 192 -14.39 11.20 13.50
N LEU A 193 -15.16 11.40 14.56
CA LEU A 193 -14.89 12.42 15.59
C LEU A 193 -13.63 12.08 16.41
N PHE A 194 -13.39 10.82 16.78
CA PHE A 194 -12.15 10.45 17.46
C PHE A 194 -10.90 10.72 16.61
N TYR A 195 -10.93 10.45 15.30
CA TYR A 195 -9.84 10.85 14.40
C TYR A 195 -9.72 12.36 14.20
N ALA A 196 -10.82 13.11 14.25
CA ALA A 196 -10.79 14.57 14.18
C ALA A 196 -10.24 15.24 15.47
N MET A 197 -10.17 14.50 16.58
CA MET A 197 -9.63 14.95 17.87
C MET A 197 -8.09 14.86 17.96
N GLU A 198 -7.41 14.27 16.97
CA GLU A 198 -5.94 14.29 16.88
C GLU A 198 -5.40 15.70 16.55
N PRO A 199 -4.29 16.16 17.15
CA PRO A 199 -3.50 15.47 18.18
C PRO A 199 -4.17 15.52 19.57
N ILE A 200 -4.04 14.45 20.35
CA ILE A 200 -4.53 14.45 21.73
C ILE A 200 -3.57 15.24 22.64
N ASP A 201 -3.97 16.45 23.04
CA ASP A 201 -3.15 17.41 23.78
C ASP A 201 -3.75 17.88 25.13
N SER A 202 -4.94 17.40 25.51
CA SER A 202 -5.61 17.73 26.77
C SER A 202 -6.01 16.48 27.56
N ILE A 203 -6.05 16.60 28.89
CA ILE A 203 -6.44 15.47 29.76
C ILE A 203 -7.94 15.16 29.67
N GLN A 204 -8.75 16.13 29.24
CA GLN A 204 -10.17 15.95 28.94
C GLN A 204 -10.37 15.06 27.70
N ASN A 205 -9.60 15.29 26.63
CA ASN A 205 -9.64 14.45 25.43
C ASN A 205 -9.17 13.01 25.74
N VAL A 206 -8.19 12.86 26.63
CA VAL A 206 -7.78 11.56 27.18
C VAL A 206 -8.92 10.88 27.94
N GLN A 207 -9.65 11.59 28.82
CA GLN A 207 -10.79 11.02 29.57
C GLN A 207 -11.95 10.55 28.68
N LEU A 208 -12.18 11.23 27.54
CA LEU A 208 -13.15 10.76 26.53
C LEU A 208 -12.70 9.44 25.90
N ILE A 209 -11.41 9.34 25.54
CA ILE A 209 -10.82 8.10 25.00
C ILE A 209 -10.87 6.98 26.04
N GLU A 210 -10.46 7.24 27.28
CA GLU A 210 -10.51 6.29 28.40
C GLU A 210 -11.95 5.75 28.59
N LYS A 211 -12.98 6.61 28.66
CA LYS A 211 -14.37 6.17 28.85
C LYS A 211 -14.93 5.29 27.73
N PHE A 212 -14.67 5.63 26.47
CA PHE A 212 -15.14 4.80 25.35
C PHE A 212 -14.32 3.50 25.22
N ALA A 213 -13.04 3.53 25.57
CA ALA A 213 -12.21 2.32 25.65
C ALA A 213 -12.70 1.38 26.78
N GLU A 214 -13.04 1.91 27.96
CA GLU A 214 -13.62 1.15 29.07
C GLU A 214 -14.87 0.39 28.62
N LEU A 215 -15.85 1.07 28.02
CA LEU A 215 -17.10 0.45 27.54
C LEU A 215 -16.85 -0.68 26.53
N LEU A 216 -15.89 -0.51 25.60
CA LEU A 216 -15.52 -1.54 24.63
C LEU A 216 -14.75 -2.70 25.26
N CYS A 217 -13.88 -2.43 26.24
CA CYS A 217 -13.09 -3.44 26.94
C CYS A 217 -13.91 -4.27 27.94
N ASP A 218 -14.90 -3.65 28.60
CA ASP A 218 -15.81 -4.34 29.52
C ASP A 218 -16.77 -5.29 28.77
N ASN A 219 -17.07 -4.97 27.51
CA ASN A 219 -17.96 -5.74 26.63
C ASN A 219 -17.18 -6.45 25.50
N TRP A 220 -15.91 -6.79 25.75
CA TRP A 220 -14.92 -7.12 24.71
C TRP A 220 -15.36 -8.20 23.72
N ASN A 221 -15.94 -9.30 24.20
CA ASN A 221 -16.23 -10.46 23.35
C ASN A 221 -17.25 -10.16 22.25
N ASP A 222 -18.25 -9.34 22.56
CA ASP A 222 -19.25 -8.88 21.59
C ASP A 222 -18.69 -7.72 20.76
N ALA A 223 -17.98 -6.78 21.39
CA ALA A 223 -17.45 -5.58 20.73
C ALA A 223 -16.40 -5.89 19.66
N VAL A 224 -15.47 -6.80 19.96
CA VAL A 224 -14.40 -7.20 19.03
C VAL A 224 -14.93 -8.09 17.88
N SER A 225 -16.09 -8.71 18.08
CA SER A 225 -16.75 -9.59 17.10
C SER A 225 -17.79 -8.86 16.25
N SER A 226 -18.23 -7.67 16.68
CA SER A 226 -19.14 -6.75 16.00
C SER A 226 -18.41 -5.94 14.92
N GLN A 227 -18.99 -5.84 13.71
CA GLN A 227 -18.43 -5.01 12.65
C GLN A 227 -18.21 -3.58 13.11
N HIS A 228 -19.21 -2.97 13.74
CA HIS A 228 -19.25 -1.55 14.03
C HIS A 228 -18.34 -1.18 15.22
N SER A 229 -18.45 -1.92 16.32
CA SER A 229 -17.63 -1.70 17.51
C SER A 229 -16.14 -2.05 17.25
N SER A 230 -15.84 -2.97 16.32
CA SER A 230 -14.45 -3.27 15.92
C SER A 230 -13.75 -2.09 15.24
N PHE A 231 -14.44 -1.24 14.47
CA PHE A 231 -13.84 -0.03 13.90
C PHE A 231 -13.49 0.99 15.00
N LEU A 232 -14.33 1.11 16.03
CA LEU A 232 -14.04 1.96 17.19
C LEU A 232 -12.85 1.45 18.01
N ILE A 233 -12.75 0.14 18.26
CA ILE A 233 -11.57 -0.45 18.92
C ILE A 233 -10.30 -0.13 18.13
N ARG A 234 -10.32 -0.28 16.80
CA ARG A 234 -9.18 0.00 15.91
C ARG A 234 -8.81 1.49 15.89
N CYS A 235 -9.81 2.37 15.88
CA CYS A 235 -9.62 3.82 15.99
C CYS A 235 -8.98 4.20 17.31
N ILE A 236 -9.57 3.76 18.44
CA ILE A 236 -9.09 4.06 19.79
C ILE A 236 -7.67 3.51 20.00
N ALA A 237 -7.35 2.32 19.51
CA ALA A 237 -5.99 1.78 19.54
C ALA A 237 -4.97 2.65 18.77
N ARG A 238 -5.36 3.25 17.63
CA ARG A 238 -4.48 4.13 16.85
C ARG A 238 -4.29 5.52 17.49
N VAL A 239 -5.36 6.19 17.93
CA VAL A 239 -5.23 7.50 18.60
C VAL A 239 -4.54 7.38 19.96
N SER A 240 -4.68 6.25 20.66
CA SER A 240 -3.89 5.94 21.86
C SER A 240 -2.38 5.79 21.60
N CYS A 241 -1.97 5.69 20.33
CA CYS A 241 -0.57 5.70 19.88
C CYS A 241 -0.20 7.01 19.16
N GLY A 242 -1.07 8.02 19.09
CA GLY A 242 -0.88 9.25 18.32
C GLY A 242 -0.81 9.02 16.81
N LEU A 243 -1.58 8.05 16.29
CA LEU A 243 -1.59 7.66 14.88
C LEU A 243 -2.88 8.12 14.20
N PRO A 244 -2.79 8.88 13.08
CA PRO A 244 -3.98 9.29 12.34
C PRO A 244 -4.65 8.10 11.64
N ARG A 245 -5.82 8.36 11.03
CA ARG A 245 -6.51 7.40 10.17
C ARG A 245 -5.58 6.91 9.06
N LYS A 246 -5.61 5.61 8.75
CA LYS A 246 -4.76 5.00 7.71
C LYS A 246 -4.91 5.76 6.39
N GLY A 247 -3.77 6.02 5.73
CA GLY A 247 -3.68 6.85 4.52
C GLY A 247 -3.22 8.29 4.77
N ASN A 248 -3.49 8.88 5.94
CA ASN A 248 -3.12 10.27 6.27
C ASN A 248 -1.72 10.39 6.91
N GLU A 249 -0.95 9.30 6.96
CA GLU A 249 0.33 9.17 7.67
C GLU A 249 1.46 10.09 7.14
N LYS A 250 1.25 10.75 6.00
CA LYS A 250 2.16 11.80 5.46
C LYS A 250 2.18 13.08 6.31
N GLU A 251 1.23 13.25 7.21
CA GLU A 251 1.10 14.40 8.11
C GLU A 251 1.75 14.16 9.49
N LEU A 252 2.47 13.05 9.67
CA LEU A 252 3.16 12.68 10.92
C LEU A 252 4.32 13.64 11.29
N ALA A 253 3.98 14.78 11.88
CA ALA A 253 4.86 15.48 12.79
C ALA A 253 5.03 14.63 14.06
N ALA A 254 6.15 13.90 14.16
CA ALA A 254 6.39 12.97 15.27
C ALA A 254 6.19 13.65 16.64
N PHE A 255 5.21 13.17 17.43
CA PHE A 255 4.91 13.69 18.76
C PHE A 255 6.14 13.53 19.66
N ARG A 256 6.80 14.65 19.95
CA ARG A 256 7.89 14.74 20.90
C ARG A 256 7.37 15.51 22.12
N PRO A 257 7.24 14.88 23.30
CA PRO A 257 6.84 15.60 24.50
C PRO A 257 7.86 16.71 24.80
N LYS A 258 7.35 17.93 24.98
CA LYS A 258 8.09 19.16 25.31
C LYS A 258 7.84 19.57 26.77
N THR A 259 6.72 19.15 27.36
CA THR A 259 6.33 19.47 28.75
C THR A 259 6.00 18.21 29.57
N LYS A 260 5.87 18.38 30.89
CA LYS A 260 5.39 17.31 31.79
C LYS A 260 3.91 16.97 31.59
N GLY A 261 3.11 17.88 31.00
CA GLY A 261 1.72 17.58 30.64
C GLY A 261 1.65 16.57 29.50
N ASP A 262 2.47 16.78 28.46
CA ASP A 262 2.62 15.91 27.30
C ASP A 262 3.01 14.49 27.70
N GLU A 263 3.91 14.34 28.68
CA GLU A 263 4.29 13.03 29.23
C GLU A 263 3.15 12.35 30.01
N ASN A 264 2.37 13.10 30.81
CA ASN A 264 1.22 12.53 31.51
C ASN A 264 0.13 12.05 30.53
N ILE A 265 -0.14 12.83 29.48
CA ILE A 265 -1.07 12.47 28.39
C ILE A 265 -0.58 11.20 27.70
N ARG A 266 0.69 11.15 27.30
CA ARG A 266 1.33 9.98 26.68
C ARG A 266 1.25 8.73 27.56
N LEU A 267 1.42 8.88 28.87
CA LEU A 267 1.33 7.78 29.83
C LEU A 267 -0.10 7.25 30.02
N SER A 268 -1.13 8.12 30.03
CA SER A 268 -2.52 7.66 30.07
C SER A 268 -2.94 6.98 28.77
N LEU A 269 -2.65 7.57 27.61
CA LEU A 269 -2.93 6.95 26.30
C LEU A 269 -2.24 5.59 26.15
N SER A 270 -0.99 5.47 26.62
CA SER A 270 -0.28 4.19 26.66
C SER A 270 -0.98 3.11 27.51
N ARG A 271 -1.71 3.49 28.57
CA ARG A 271 -2.51 2.53 29.38
C ARG A 271 -3.77 2.09 28.65
N VAL A 272 -4.43 3.01 27.92
CA VAL A 272 -5.58 2.68 27.07
C VAL A 272 -5.16 1.68 25.99
N PHE A 273 -4.05 1.96 25.29
CA PHE A 273 -3.51 1.04 24.30
C PHE A 273 -3.13 -0.31 24.92
N GLU A 274 -2.44 -0.33 26.06
CA GLU A 274 -2.04 -1.58 26.73
C GLU A 274 -3.26 -2.42 27.13
N ARG A 275 -4.35 -1.82 27.62
CA ARG A 275 -5.59 -2.55 27.94
C ARG A 275 -6.21 -3.21 26.71
N ILE A 276 -6.30 -2.48 25.60
CA ILE A 276 -6.84 -3.01 24.32
C ILE A 276 -5.93 -4.09 23.75
N ALA A 277 -4.61 -3.88 23.81
CA ALA A 277 -3.62 -4.86 23.37
C ALA A 277 -3.74 -6.16 24.16
N LEU A 278 -3.78 -6.12 25.49
CA LEU A 278 -3.94 -7.34 26.31
C LEU A 278 -5.19 -8.14 25.93
N LEU A 279 -6.35 -7.49 25.75
CA LEU A 279 -7.61 -8.15 25.40
C LEU A 279 -7.64 -8.70 23.96
N ALA A 280 -7.01 -8.01 23.01
CA ALA A 280 -6.88 -8.49 21.64
C ALA A 280 -5.96 -9.71 21.53
N LEU A 281 -4.92 -9.75 22.35
CA LEU A 281 -3.79 -10.64 22.18
C LEU A 281 -3.90 -11.94 23.01
N ASP A 282 -4.63 -11.95 24.13
CA ASP A 282 -4.85 -13.18 24.92
C ASP A 282 -5.67 -14.27 24.16
N SER A 283 -6.38 -13.90 23.10
CA SER A 283 -7.19 -14.82 22.28
C SER A 283 -6.45 -15.50 21.11
N LEU A 284 -5.13 -15.32 20.92
CA LEU A 284 -4.45 -15.75 19.68
C LEU A 284 -4.52 -17.24 19.32
N SER A 285 -4.60 -18.14 20.30
CA SER A 285 -4.72 -19.59 20.06
C SER A 285 -6.18 -20.07 19.99
N SER A 286 -7.16 -19.15 20.06
CA SER A 286 -8.58 -19.47 20.06
C SER A 286 -9.14 -19.61 18.64
N PRO A 287 -10.05 -20.57 18.36
CA PRO A 287 -10.84 -20.61 17.13
C PRO A 287 -11.61 -19.31 16.84
N SER A 288 -11.86 -18.47 17.85
CA SER A 288 -12.47 -17.13 17.67
C SER A 288 -11.65 -16.18 16.80
N LEU A 289 -10.36 -16.45 16.57
CA LEU A 289 -9.50 -15.68 15.68
C LEU A 289 -9.95 -15.75 14.20
N GLU A 290 -10.78 -16.72 13.84
CA GLU A 290 -11.42 -16.78 12.52
C GLU A 290 -12.58 -15.78 12.34
N ASN A 291 -13.02 -15.07 13.39
CA ASN A 291 -13.88 -13.90 13.21
C ASN A 291 -13.09 -12.77 12.50
N VAL A 292 -13.60 -12.30 11.36
CA VAL A 292 -12.92 -11.30 10.52
C VAL A 292 -12.69 -9.97 11.24
N HIS A 293 -13.63 -9.53 12.08
CA HIS A 293 -13.52 -8.28 12.84
C HIS A 293 -12.47 -8.40 13.94
N ARG A 294 -12.42 -9.55 14.64
CA ARG A 294 -11.38 -9.85 15.65
C ARG A 294 -9.98 -9.90 15.03
N SER A 295 -9.83 -10.57 13.90
CA SER A 295 -8.56 -10.59 13.15
C SER A 295 -8.13 -9.19 12.69
N LEU A 296 -9.05 -8.35 12.20
CA LEU A 296 -8.74 -6.98 11.79
C LEU A 296 -8.40 -6.06 12.97
N VAL A 297 -9.03 -6.24 14.14
CA VAL A 297 -8.63 -5.55 15.38
C VAL A 297 -7.19 -5.90 15.74
N ILE A 298 -6.86 -7.19 15.79
CA ILE A 298 -5.52 -7.65 16.15
C ILE A 298 -4.48 -7.17 15.13
N GLN A 299 -4.77 -7.27 13.84
CA GLN A 299 -3.86 -6.79 12.79
C GLN A 299 -3.55 -5.29 12.89
N ASP A 300 -4.48 -4.46 13.35
CA ASP A 300 -4.25 -3.02 13.54
C ASP A 300 -3.58 -2.70 14.89
N VAL A 301 -3.86 -3.48 15.94
CA VAL A 301 -3.16 -3.39 17.24
C VAL A 301 -1.66 -3.73 17.09
N LEU A 302 -1.32 -4.78 16.36
CA LEU A 302 0.08 -5.18 16.09
C LEU A 302 0.83 -4.13 15.25
N GLU A 303 0.12 -3.44 14.36
CA GLU A 303 0.67 -2.35 13.56
C GLU A 303 0.90 -1.09 14.42
N ALA A 304 -0.05 -0.74 15.29
CA ALA A 304 0.09 0.36 16.22
C ALA A 304 1.23 0.14 17.22
N ASP A 305 1.38 -1.06 17.80
CA ASP A 305 2.51 -1.43 18.67
C ASP A 305 3.87 -1.28 17.97
N SER A 306 3.94 -1.63 16.68
CA SER A 306 5.15 -1.51 15.87
C SER A 306 5.55 -0.04 15.62
N VAL A 307 4.59 0.83 15.29
CA VAL A 307 4.85 2.26 15.05
C VAL A 307 5.12 3.00 16.37
N ALA A 308 4.39 2.68 17.43
CA ALA A 308 4.58 3.23 18.77
C ALA A 308 5.83 2.68 19.49
N LYS A 309 6.39 1.56 19.00
CA LYS A 309 7.57 0.86 19.52
C LYS A 309 7.42 0.40 20.98
N LEU A 310 6.23 -0.03 21.36
CA LEU A 310 5.92 -0.50 22.72
C LEU A 310 6.33 -1.96 22.96
N GLY A 311 6.61 -2.72 21.88
CA GLY A 311 7.23 -4.05 21.92
C GLY A 311 6.32 -5.18 22.42
N LYS A 312 5.02 -4.92 22.59
CA LYS A 312 4.05 -5.87 23.16
C LYS A 312 3.79 -7.05 22.23
N SER A 313 3.94 -6.87 20.92
CA SER A 313 3.73 -7.92 19.90
C SER A 313 4.73 -9.07 20.00
N ALA A 314 6.01 -8.78 20.24
CA ALA A 314 7.06 -9.79 20.30
C ALA A 314 6.92 -10.67 21.56
N ALA A 315 6.81 -10.03 22.74
CA ALA A 315 6.64 -10.70 24.04
C ALA A 315 5.31 -11.49 24.18
N LEU A 316 4.41 -11.38 23.20
CA LEU A 316 3.22 -12.21 23.08
C LEU A 316 3.51 -13.53 22.34
N VAL A 317 4.29 -13.50 21.26
CA VAL A 317 4.58 -14.72 20.49
C VAL A 317 5.28 -15.75 21.37
N GLU A 318 6.18 -15.29 22.23
CA GLU A 318 6.82 -16.07 23.30
C GLU A 318 5.78 -16.73 24.21
N LYS A 319 4.83 -15.96 24.76
CA LYS A 319 3.73 -16.49 25.60
C LYS A 319 2.78 -17.44 24.88
N VAL A 320 2.62 -17.31 23.56
CA VAL A 320 1.86 -18.28 22.77
C VAL A 320 2.67 -19.57 22.57
N LEU A 321 3.98 -19.48 22.34
CA LEU A 321 4.86 -20.64 22.26
C LEU A 321 4.92 -21.39 23.60
N GLU A 322 4.98 -20.70 24.75
CA GLU A 322 4.86 -21.30 26.09
C GLU A 322 3.58 -22.12 26.25
N LYS A 323 2.46 -21.64 25.70
CA LYS A 323 1.13 -22.30 25.74
C LYS A 323 0.90 -23.30 24.60
N THR A 324 1.78 -23.38 23.61
CA THR A 324 1.66 -24.28 22.45
C THR A 324 2.05 -25.70 22.83
N ASP A 325 1.40 -26.71 22.25
CA ASP A 325 1.78 -28.12 22.46
C ASP A 325 3.22 -28.41 22.04
N GLU A 326 3.80 -29.49 22.59
CA GLU A 326 5.17 -29.91 22.30
C GLU A 326 5.41 -30.15 20.81
N GLN A 327 4.40 -30.65 20.09
CA GLN A 327 4.47 -31.01 18.68
C GLN A 327 4.00 -29.88 17.74
N GLY A 328 3.62 -28.70 18.26
CA GLY A 328 3.18 -27.52 17.51
C GLY A 328 1.88 -27.66 16.70
N VAL A 329 1.11 -28.73 16.91
CA VAL A 329 -0.07 -29.09 16.12
C VAL A 329 -1.18 -28.05 16.24
N SER A 330 -1.41 -27.50 17.44
CA SER A 330 -2.40 -26.45 17.68
C SER A 330 -2.05 -25.18 16.88
N LEU A 331 -0.79 -24.75 16.92
CA LEU A 331 -0.34 -23.55 16.24
C LEU A 331 -0.30 -23.72 14.71
N ARG A 332 0.08 -24.90 14.19
CA ARG A 332 -0.07 -25.21 12.75
C ARG A 332 -1.53 -25.11 12.28
N ARG A 333 -2.50 -25.60 13.06
CA ARG A 333 -3.94 -25.42 12.74
C ARG A 333 -4.36 -23.95 12.76
N VAL A 334 -3.85 -23.14 13.70
CA VAL A 334 -4.08 -21.69 13.70
C VAL A 334 -3.46 -21.02 12.46
N TRP A 335 -2.31 -21.46 11.97
CA TRP A 335 -1.73 -20.96 10.71
C TRP A 335 -2.54 -21.38 9.46
N GLN A 336 -3.37 -22.42 9.56
CA GLN A 336 -4.24 -22.87 8.46
C GLN A 336 -5.56 -22.08 8.35
N GLY A 337 -5.99 -21.35 9.39
CA GLY A 337 -7.18 -20.50 9.33
C GLY A 337 -7.04 -19.30 8.36
N LYS A 338 -8.17 -18.87 7.79
CA LYS A 338 -8.24 -17.83 6.75
C LYS A 338 -7.91 -16.43 7.29
N ASN A 339 -8.34 -16.12 8.51
CA ASN A 339 -8.19 -14.81 9.13
C ASN A 339 -7.08 -14.83 10.20
N SER A 340 -6.82 -15.98 10.83
CA SER A 340 -5.71 -16.18 11.77
C SER A 340 -4.35 -16.21 11.08
N SER A 341 -4.21 -16.80 9.90
CA SER A 341 -2.96 -16.76 9.11
C SER A 341 -2.45 -15.33 8.91
N ARG A 342 -3.35 -14.39 8.57
CA ARG A 342 -3.04 -12.96 8.35
C ARG A 342 -2.55 -12.24 9.61
N VAL A 343 -3.01 -12.68 10.79
CA VAL A 343 -2.49 -12.21 12.08
C VAL A 343 -1.07 -12.74 12.30
N TRP A 344 -0.85 -14.02 12.04
CA TRP A 344 0.48 -14.65 12.18
C TRP A 344 1.51 -14.13 11.16
N GLU A 345 1.09 -13.75 9.95
CA GLU A 345 1.93 -13.02 9.00
C GLU A 345 2.49 -11.71 9.57
N LYS A 346 1.72 -10.98 10.39
CA LYS A 346 2.23 -9.77 11.09
C LYS A 346 3.11 -10.14 12.28
N LEU A 347 2.66 -11.08 13.14
CA LEU A 347 3.38 -11.49 14.35
C LEU A 347 4.80 -11.97 14.06
N VAL A 348 4.96 -12.88 13.10
CA VAL A 348 6.25 -13.53 12.80
C VAL A 348 7.33 -12.53 12.35
N VAL A 349 6.95 -11.41 11.73
CA VAL A 349 7.89 -10.34 11.32
C VAL A 349 8.37 -9.50 12.52
N THR A 350 7.68 -9.56 13.67
CA THR A 350 8.07 -8.87 14.91
C THR A 350 8.97 -9.70 15.84
N CYS A 351 9.16 -10.98 15.54
CA CYS A 351 9.98 -11.91 16.33
C CYS A 351 11.47 -11.55 16.35
N GLN A 352 12.13 -11.86 17.48
CA GLN A 352 13.59 -11.96 17.53
C GLN A 352 14.04 -13.31 16.98
N GLU A 353 15.35 -13.46 16.76
CA GLU A 353 15.90 -14.65 16.09
C GLU A 353 15.72 -15.92 16.94
N GLU A 354 15.80 -15.78 18.26
CA GLU A 354 15.57 -16.82 19.27
C GLU A 354 14.11 -17.29 19.27
N THR A 355 13.16 -16.37 19.07
CA THR A 355 11.74 -16.67 18.89
C THR A 355 11.49 -17.36 17.54
N LEU A 356 12.24 -17.00 16.49
CA LEU A 356 12.17 -17.67 15.18
C LEU A 356 12.76 -19.09 15.23
N GLN A 357 13.86 -19.31 15.95
CA GLN A 357 14.41 -20.64 16.20
C GLN A 357 13.40 -21.54 16.94
N SER A 358 12.77 -21.00 18.00
CA SER A 358 11.72 -21.69 18.75
C SER A 358 10.48 -22.04 17.89
N LEU A 359 10.12 -21.18 16.93
CA LEU A 359 9.07 -21.43 15.94
C LEU A 359 9.47 -22.53 14.95
N TRP A 360 10.71 -22.51 14.48
CA TRP A 360 11.24 -23.52 13.57
C TRP A 360 11.14 -24.92 14.18
N GLU A 361 11.87 -25.14 15.28
CA GLU A 361 12.03 -26.43 15.96
C GLU A 361 10.70 -27.08 16.36
N ARG A 362 9.75 -26.29 16.87
CA ARG A 362 8.50 -26.81 17.45
C ARG A 362 7.32 -26.83 16.47
N VAL A 363 7.31 -25.97 15.46
CA VAL A 363 6.11 -25.71 14.65
C VAL A 363 6.32 -26.04 13.17
N ILE A 364 7.50 -25.78 12.61
CA ILE A 364 7.73 -25.79 11.16
C ILE A 364 8.52 -27.02 10.69
N THR A 365 9.55 -27.43 11.44
CA THR A 365 10.44 -28.55 11.08
C THR A 365 9.65 -29.84 10.85
N GLY A 366 9.98 -30.55 9.77
CA GLY A 366 9.28 -31.73 9.26
C GLY A 366 7.91 -31.46 8.61
N HIS A 367 7.41 -30.21 8.67
CA HIS A 367 6.07 -29.82 8.22
C HIS A 367 6.11 -28.73 7.13
N VAL A 368 7.28 -28.33 6.63
CA VAL A 368 7.42 -27.33 5.55
C VAL A 368 6.56 -27.69 4.34
N GLY A 369 6.53 -28.97 3.94
CA GLY A 369 5.75 -29.43 2.79
C GLY A 369 4.23 -29.28 2.95
N GLU A 370 3.71 -29.48 4.17
CA GLU A 370 2.30 -29.27 4.51
C GLU A 370 1.98 -27.76 4.48
N LEU A 371 2.75 -26.97 5.22
CA LEU A 371 2.54 -25.53 5.40
C LEU A 371 2.64 -24.77 4.06
N ALA A 372 3.66 -25.07 3.24
CA ALA A 372 3.82 -24.48 1.91
C ALA A 372 2.70 -24.90 0.94
N SER A 373 2.14 -26.10 1.07
CA SER A 373 1.05 -26.57 0.23
C SER A 373 -0.31 -25.97 0.61
N HIS A 374 -0.49 -25.54 1.86
CA HIS A 374 -1.77 -25.07 2.38
C HIS A 374 -2.12 -23.63 1.93
N PRO A 375 -3.36 -23.34 1.44
CA PRO A 375 -3.74 -22.02 0.91
C PRO A 375 -3.54 -20.81 1.85
N CYS A 376 -3.64 -21.01 3.16
CA CYS A 376 -3.41 -19.97 4.18
C CYS A 376 -1.96 -19.97 4.72
N ALA A 377 -1.57 -21.02 5.45
CA ALA A 377 -0.29 -21.15 6.14
C ALA A 377 0.98 -20.89 5.29
N ASN A 378 0.92 -21.11 3.96
CA ASN A 378 2.05 -20.82 3.08
C ASN A 378 2.48 -19.34 3.12
N PHE A 379 1.57 -18.40 3.41
CA PHE A 379 1.92 -16.99 3.56
C PHE A 379 2.66 -16.74 4.89
N THR A 380 2.20 -17.32 6.00
CA THR A 380 2.92 -17.26 7.29
C THR A 380 4.32 -17.85 7.18
N LEU A 381 4.48 -18.97 6.47
CA LEU A 381 5.79 -19.58 6.17
C LEU A 381 6.69 -18.66 5.32
N GLN A 382 6.13 -17.91 4.36
CA GLN A 382 6.90 -16.91 3.60
C GLN A 382 7.41 -15.77 4.48
N LYS A 383 6.57 -15.26 5.39
CA LYS A 383 6.99 -14.22 6.35
C LYS A 383 8.05 -14.75 7.31
N PHE A 384 7.92 -16.01 7.76
CA PHE A 384 8.95 -16.70 8.55
C PHE A 384 10.30 -16.73 7.84
N ILE A 385 10.38 -17.40 6.68
CA ILE A 385 11.62 -17.59 5.92
C ILE A 385 12.26 -16.25 5.54
N SER A 386 11.45 -15.21 5.25
CA SER A 386 11.95 -13.87 4.96
C SER A 386 12.61 -13.17 6.17
N SER A 387 12.12 -13.47 7.38
CA SER A 387 12.49 -12.78 8.63
C SER A 387 13.77 -13.31 9.29
N VAL A 388 14.17 -14.55 8.98
CA VAL A 388 15.43 -15.19 9.44
C VAL A 388 16.66 -14.36 9.05
N LYS A 389 17.63 -14.18 9.95
CA LYS A 389 18.85 -13.35 9.76
C LYS A 389 20.15 -14.09 10.08
N SER A 390 20.09 -15.07 10.98
CA SER A 390 21.23 -15.87 11.41
C SER A 390 21.61 -16.90 10.35
N LEU A 391 22.91 -17.17 10.22
CA LEU A 391 23.40 -18.23 9.32
C LEU A 391 22.92 -19.62 9.78
N GLU A 392 22.79 -19.82 11.09
CA GLU A 392 22.37 -21.07 11.73
C GLU A 392 20.94 -21.46 11.32
N LEU A 393 19.94 -20.66 11.69
CA LEU A 393 18.55 -20.90 11.29
C LEU A 393 18.37 -20.85 9.75
N ALA A 394 19.12 -19.99 9.04
CA ALA A 394 19.09 -19.99 7.58
C ALA A 394 19.62 -21.30 6.99
N THR A 395 20.58 -21.96 7.63
CA THR A 395 21.13 -23.26 7.21
C THR A 395 20.09 -24.35 7.37
N ASP A 396 19.43 -24.45 8.52
CA ASP A 396 18.39 -25.45 8.78
C ASP A 396 17.20 -25.29 7.83
N VAL A 397 16.73 -24.05 7.67
CA VAL A 397 15.68 -23.68 6.70
C VAL A 397 16.11 -24.06 5.29
N CYS A 398 17.35 -23.75 4.87
CA CYS A 398 17.81 -24.16 3.54
C CYS A 398 17.95 -25.68 3.39
N HIS A 399 18.26 -26.42 4.46
CA HIS A 399 18.42 -27.86 4.45
C HIS A 399 17.08 -28.60 4.23
N GLU A 400 16.01 -28.25 4.95
CA GLU A 400 14.68 -28.87 4.74
C GLU A 400 13.97 -28.34 3.49
N VAL A 401 14.04 -27.02 3.21
CA VAL A 401 13.21 -26.40 2.17
C VAL A 401 13.80 -26.60 0.76
N THR A 402 15.13 -26.69 0.59
CA THR A 402 15.76 -26.83 -0.75
C THR A 402 15.34 -28.11 -1.50
N PRO A 403 15.33 -29.32 -0.90
CA PRO A 403 14.87 -30.54 -1.57
C PRO A 403 13.43 -30.49 -2.09
N LEU A 404 12.58 -29.64 -1.47
CA LEU A 404 11.17 -29.47 -1.81
C LEU A 404 10.94 -28.38 -2.88
N LEU A 405 11.97 -27.64 -3.29
CA LEU A 405 11.86 -26.47 -4.17
C LEU A 405 11.17 -26.78 -5.50
N SER A 406 11.55 -27.87 -6.21
CA SER A 406 10.86 -28.28 -7.45
C SER A 406 9.37 -28.55 -7.25
N THR A 407 8.95 -29.03 -6.07
CA THR A 407 7.54 -29.27 -5.73
C THR A 407 6.79 -27.95 -5.55
N PHE A 408 7.39 -26.97 -4.88
CA PHE A 408 6.77 -25.64 -4.70
C PHE A 408 6.60 -24.91 -6.04
N LEU A 409 7.64 -24.93 -6.89
CA LEU A 409 7.58 -24.33 -8.23
C LEU A 409 6.50 -25.04 -9.08
N SER A 410 6.45 -26.37 -9.09
CA SER A 410 5.41 -27.13 -9.82
C SER A 410 3.98 -26.83 -9.34
N ASN A 411 3.79 -26.67 -8.03
CA ASN A 411 2.48 -26.40 -7.41
C ASN A 411 2.15 -24.90 -7.31
N SER A 412 2.85 -24.04 -8.05
CA SER A 412 2.66 -22.57 -8.05
C SER A 412 2.78 -21.89 -6.68
N ARG A 413 3.57 -22.46 -5.76
CA ARG A 413 3.93 -21.87 -4.46
C ARG A 413 5.15 -20.98 -4.58
N TRP A 414 5.15 -20.11 -5.59
CA TRP A 414 6.28 -19.27 -6.01
C TRP A 414 6.82 -18.39 -4.87
N GLY A 415 5.95 -17.81 -4.04
CA GLY A 415 6.35 -16.97 -2.92
C GLY A 415 7.20 -17.70 -1.87
N VAL A 416 6.95 -18.99 -1.62
CA VAL A 416 7.77 -19.81 -0.69
C VAL A 416 9.19 -20.00 -1.26
N ALA A 417 9.29 -20.25 -2.57
CA ALA A 417 10.58 -20.31 -3.27
C ALA A 417 11.28 -18.94 -3.26
N GLU A 418 10.56 -17.85 -3.51
CA GLU A 418 11.11 -16.49 -3.52
C GLU A 418 11.61 -16.05 -2.13
N ALA A 419 10.88 -16.40 -1.06
CA ALA A 419 11.31 -16.19 0.32
C ALA A 419 12.59 -16.98 0.64
N LEU A 420 12.66 -18.26 0.23
CA LEU A 420 13.86 -19.09 0.40
C LEU A 420 15.08 -18.52 -0.32
N LEU A 421 14.91 -18.05 -1.57
CA LEU A 421 15.98 -17.39 -2.30
C LEU A 421 16.38 -16.06 -1.65
N ARG A 422 15.45 -15.28 -1.08
CA ARG A 422 15.78 -14.07 -0.31
C ARG A 422 16.50 -14.38 1.01
N CYS A 423 16.23 -15.52 1.64
CA CYS A 423 16.99 -15.98 2.81
C CYS A 423 18.43 -16.32 2.40
N ALA A 424 18.61 -17.20 1.41
CA ALA A 424 19.94 -17.57 0.91
C ALA A 424 20.70 -16.44 0.21
N ALA A 425 20.04 -15.39 -0.29
CA ALA A 425 20.72 -14.19 -0.80
C ALA A 425 21.61 -13.53 0.26
N LYS A 426 21.26 -13.66 1.55
CA LYS A 426 22.03 -13.14 2.70
C LYS A 426 23.31 -13.95 2.98
N HIS A 427 23.34 -15.25 2.61
CA HIS A 427 24.38 -16.22 2.99
C HIS A 427 24.94 -16.96 1.75
N GLU A 428 26.19 -16.66 1.38
CA GLU A 428 26.85 -17.15 0.16
C GLU A 428 27.03 -18.66 0.10
N GLU A 429 27.28 -19.27 1.26
CA GLU A 429 27.43 -20.70 1.46
C GLU A 429 26.16 -21.47 1.03
N LEU A 430 24.97 -20.95 1.37
CA LEU A 430 23.67 -21.56 1.14
C LEU A 430 23.19 -21.48 -0.32
N GLN A 431 23.78 -20.61 -1.14
CA GLN A 431 23.31 -20.33 -2.51
C GLN A 431 23.50 -21.50 -3.49
N GLU A 432 24.44 -22.41 -3.23
CA GLU A 432 24.85 -23.41 -4.22
C GLU A 432 23.92 -24.63 -4.36
N PRO A 433 23.40 -25.25 -3.27
CA PRO A 433 22.35 -26.26 -3.37
C PRO A 433 21.14 -25.73 -4.16
N LEU A 434 20.68 -24.52 -3.83
CA LEU A 434 19.58 -23.84 -4.51
C LEU A 434 19.87 -23.61 -6.01
N LEU A 435 21.07 -23.14 -6.35
CA LEU A 435 21.50 -22.97 -7.75
C LEU A 435 21.72 -24.29 -8.50
N LYS A 436 21.90 -25.43 -7.83
CA LYS A 436 21.87 -26.77 -8.45
C LYS A 436 20.43 -27.17 -8.75
N GLU A 437 19.56 -27.08 -7.76
CA GLU A 437 18.15 -27.48 -7.87
C GLU A 437 17.35 -26.61 -8.85
N LEU A 438 17.53 -25.29 -8.83
CA LEU A 438 16.92 -24.39 -9.81
C LEU A 438 17.36 -24.70 -11.24
N ARG A 439 18.63 -25.03 -11.48
CA ARG A 439 19.10 -25.40 -12.83
C ARG A 439 18.56 -26.75 -13.29
N ARG A 440 18.32 -27.68 -12.36
CA ARG A 440 17.63 -28.95 -12.64
C ARG A 440 16.17 -28.67 -13.06
N TYR A 441 15.43 -27.91 -12.26
CA TYR A 441 14.03 -27.54 -12.54
C TYR A 441 13.87 -26.72 -13.83
N PHE A 442 14.69 -25.69 -14.03
CA PHE A 442 14.69 -24.83 -15.21
C PHE A 442 15.56 -25.36 -16.36
N ARG A 443 15.70 -26.70 -16.46
CA ARG A 443 16.23 -27.42 -17.64
C ARG A 443 17.58 -26.90 -18.16
N ALA A 444 18.47 -26.49 -17.25
CA ALA A 444 19.74 -25.80 -17.54
C ALA A 444 20.94 -26.33 -16.72
N GLU A 445 20.85 -27.60 -16.29
CA GLU A 445 21.88 -28.29 -15.52
C GLU A 445 23.17 -28.57 -16.33
N LYS A 446 23.04 -28.87 -17.62
CA LYS A 446 24.12 -29.36 -18.49
C LYS A 446 24.87 -28.20 -19.16
N ALA A 447 26.14 -28.42 -19.48
CA ALA A 447 26.97 -27.41 -20.15
C ALA A 447 26.40 -26.91 -21.49
N SER A 448 25.63 -27.76 -22.18
CA SER A 448 24.96 -27.46 -23.45
C SER A 448 23.65 -26.67 -23.33
N ASN A 449 22.98 -26.67 -22.17
CA ASN A 449 21.71 -25.95 -21.96
C ASN A 449 21.77 -24.89 -20.84
N LYS A 450 22.93 -24.70 -20.19
CA LYS A 450 23.16 -23.67 -19.15
C LYS A 450 22.69 -22.26 -19.52
N LEU A 451 22.79 -21.86 -20.79
CA LEU A 451 22.42 -20.53 -21.28
C LEU A 451 20.90 -20.32 -21.33
N ASN A 452 20.14 -21.41 -21.41
CA ASN A 452 18.68 -21.36 -21.38
C ASN A 452 18.15 -21.06 -19.97
N PHE A 453 18.99 -21.01 -18.92
CA PHE A 453 18.56 -20.79 -17.54
C PHE A 453 17.78 -19.48 -17.39
N LEU A 454 18.30 -18.37 -17.91
CA LEU A 454 17.62 -17.07 -17.86
C LEU A 454 16.24 -17.14 -18.53
N TYR A 455 16.17 -17.66 -19.76
CA TYR A 455 14.91 -17.76 -20.51
C TYR A 455 13.91 -18.75 -19.89
N ASN A 456 14.36 -19.89 -19.39
CA ASN A 456 13.51 -20.87 -18.71
C ASN A 456 12.98 -20.34 -17.37
N VAL A 457 13.77 -19.58 -16.60
CA VAL A 457 13.29 -18.94 -15.37
C VAL A 457 12.24 -17.87 -15.70
N ILE A 458 12.56 -16.87 -16.54
CA ILE A 458 11.63 -15.76 -16.80
C ILE A 458 10.37 -16.15 -17.58
N THR A 459 10.33 -17.33 -18.21
CA THR A 459 9.14 -17.87 -18.91
C THR A 459 8.51 -19.08 -18.21
N LEU A 460 8.98 -19.46 -17.01
CA LEU A 460 8.55 -20.67 -16.29
C LEU A 460 8.53 -21.93 -17.19
N ASN A 461 9.68 -22.26 -17.78
CA ASN A 461 9.90 -23.41 -18.67
C ASN A 461 9.09 -23.37 -20.00
N ASN A 462 8.46 -22.25 -20.38
CA ASN A 462 7.73 -22.08 -21.66
C ASN A 462 8.59 -21.59 -22.84
N TYR A 463 9.90 -21.40 -22.64
CA TYR A 463 10.88 -21.13 -23.68
C TYR A 463 11.10 -22.35 -24.59
N ASN A 464 11.15 -22.12 -25.91
CA ASN A 464 11.18 -23.19 -26.93
C ASN A 464 12.60 -23.64 -27.34
N GLY A 465 13.66 -23.07 -26.76
CA GLY A 465 15.04 -23.38 -27.12
C GLY A 465 15.63 -22.59 -28.29
N THR A 466 14.85 -21.73 -28.98
CA THR A 466 15.29 -21.03 -30.21
C THR A 466 15.33 -19.50 -30.09
N SER A 467 14.32 -18.89 -29.48
CA SER A 467 14.13 -17.43 -29.45
C SER A 467 13.25 -16.99 -28.30
N LEU A 468 13.56 -15.86 -27.67
CA LEU A 468 12.77 -15.30 -26.58
C LEU A 468 11.45 -14.72 -27.12
N ASN A 469 10.33 -15.44 -26.94
CA ASN A 469 9.02 -14.79 -27.00
C ASN A 469 8.83 -13.98 -25.69
N ILE A 470 8.85 -12.66 -25.82
CA ILE A 470 8.76 -11.69 -24.72
C ILE A 470 7.36 -11.65 -24.06
N GLU A 471 6.31 -12.07 -24.78
CA GLU A 471 4.94 -12.17 -24.26
C GLU A 471 4.79 -13.33 -23.27
N ARG A 472 5.68 -14.33 -23.37
CA ARG A 472 5.75 -15.47 -22.43
C ARG A 472 6.53 -15.17 -21.15
N CYS A 473 6.99 -13.93 -20.94
CA CYS A 473 7.63 -13.54 -19.68
C CYS A 473 6.60 -13.50 -18.54
N ASP A 474 6.76 -14.39 -17.57
CA ASP A 474 5.92 -14.51 -16.38
C ASP A 474 6.37 -13.57 -15.26
N LEU A 475 5.43 -13.14 -14.40
CA LEU A 475 5.71 -12.27 -13.26
C LEU A 475 6.62 -12.95 -12.22
N HIS A 476 6.27 -14.17 -11.79
CA HIS A 476 7.03 -14.93 -10.80
C HIS A 476 8.38 -15.36 -11.36
N GLY A 477 8.41 -15.73 -12.65
CA GLY A 477 9.65 -15.98 -13.38
C GLY A 477 10.62 -14.78 -13.35
N CYS A 478 10.10 -13.56 -13.52
CA CYS A 478 10.90 -12.34 -13.39
C CYS A 478 11.35 -12.09 -11.93
N LEU A 479 10.44 -12.17 -10.95
CA LEU A 479 10.75 -11.94 -9.54
C LEU A 479 11.82 -12.91 -8.99
N LEU A 480 11.75 -14.20 -9.34
CA LEU A 480 12.77 -15.19 -9.01
C LEU A 480 14.14 -14.81 -9.61
N MET A 481 14.17 -14.31 -10.86
CA MET A 481 15.40 -13.87 -11.51
C MET A 481 15.97 -12.58 -10.88
N GLU A 482 15.12 -11.64 -10.44
CA GLU A 482 15.55 -10.44 -9.72
C GLU A 482 16.23 -10.79 -8.39
N VAL A 483 15.69 -11.75 -7.62
CA VAL A 483 16.33 -12.24 -6.39
C VAL A 483 17.62 -13.01 -6.69
N LEU A 484 17.66 -13.81 -7.76
CA LEU A 484 18.89 -14.50 -8.18
C LEU A 484 20.00 -13.52 -8.59
N LEU A 485 19.68 -12.32 -9.05
CA LEU A 485 20.65 -11.27 -9.39
C LEU A 485 21.27 -10.56 -8.18
N SER A 486 20.73 -10.76 -6.96
CA SER A 486 21.39 -10.35 -5.71
C SER A 486 22.25 -11.44 -5.07
N PHE A 487 22.35 -12.64 -5.67
CA PHE A 487 23.27 -13.68 -5.20
C PHE A 487 24.73 -13.28 -5.47
N LYS A 488 25.68 -13.93 -4.79
CA LYS A 488 27.11 -13.82 -5.09
C LYS A 488 27.59 -14.90 -6.06
N LYS A 489 27.02 -16.11 -6.00
CA LYS A 489 27.38 -17.26 -6.87
C LYS A 489 26.81 -17.14 -8.31
N VAL A 490 27.02 -16.01 -8.97
CA VAL A 490 26.36 -15.61 -10.24
C VAL A 490 26.90 -16.25 -11.53
N LYS A 491 27.79 -17.26 -11.47
CA LYS A 491 28.52 -17.79 -12.64
C LYS A 491 27.63 -18.19 -13.83
N THR A 492 26.48 -18.81 -13.57
CA THR A 492 25.50 -19.17 -14.62
C THR A 492 24.79 -17.94 -15.18
N LEU A 493 24.40 -16.99 -14.31
CA LEU A 493 23.72 -15.75 -14.71
C LEU A 493 24.63 -14.90 -15.60
N ARG A 494 25.91 -14.72 -15.19
CA ARG A 494 26.93 -14.01 -15.96
C ARG A 494 26.96 -14.50 -17.41
N ALA A 495 27.09 -15.81 -17.61
CA ALA A 495 27.08 -16.45 -18.93
C ALA A 495 25.75 -16.27 -19.69
N CYS A 496 24.60 -16.23 -19.02
CA CYS A 496 23.30 -15.99 -19.67
C CYS A 496 23.17 -14.54 -20.17
N PHE A 497 23.52 -13.56 -19.34
CA PHE A 497 23.48 -12.14 -19.73
C PHE A 497 24.57 -11.79 -20.77
N GLU A 498 25.75 -12.45 -20.70
CA GLU A 498 26.76 -12.43 -21.77
C GLU A 498 26.24 -13.00 -23.10
N ALA A 499 25.30 -13.96 -23.07
CA ALA A 499 24.77 -14.60 -24.27
C ALA A 499 23.60 -13.85 -24.93
N LEU A 500 22.98 -12.87 -24.26
CA LEU A 500 21.86 -12.09 -24.82
C LEU A 500 22.26 -11.38 -26.13
N SER A 501 21.33 -11.33 -27.09
CA SER A 501 21.46 -10.43 -28.24
C SER A 501 21.04 -9.00 -27.87
N SER A 502 21.49 -7.99 -28.62
CA SER A 502 21.07 -6.60 -28.39
C SER A 502 19.55 -6.41 -28.55
N ASP A 503 18.93 -7.17 -29.45
CA ASP A 503 17.47 -7.17 -29.64
C ASP A 503 16.73 -7.81 -28.45
N ASP A 504 17.21 -8.92 -27.90
CA ASP A 504 16.66 -9.49 -26.65
C ASP A 504 16.76 -8.47 -25.50
N VAL A 505 17.90 -7.76 -25.36
CA VAL A 505 18.07 -6.72 -24.33
C VAL A 505 17.08 -5.56 -24.51
N VAL A 506 16.85 -5.09 -25.74
CA VAL A 506 15.86 -4.04 -26.01
C VAL A 506 14.42 -4.52 -25.75
N ARG A 507 14.08 -5.76 -26.13
CA ARG A 507 12.75 -6.34 -25.87
C ARG A 507 12.50 -6.60 -24.38
N LEU A 508 13.51 -7.05 -23.64
CA LEU A 508 13.46 -7.17 -22.18
C LEU A 508 13.25 -5.80 -21.52
N ALA A 509 13.98 -4.77 -21.94
CA ALA A 509 13.90 -3.42 -21.36
C ALA A 509 12.54 -2.74 -21.50
N LYS A 510 11.77 -3.09 -22.52
CA LYS A 510 10.43 -2.54 -22.81
C LYS A 510 9.28 -3.46 -22.41
N ASN A 511 9.54 -4.53 -21.65
CA ASN A 511 8.51 -5.43 -21.15
C ASN A 511 8.02 -5.02 -19.75
N ASN A 512 6.72 -5.21 -19.49
CA ASN A 512 6.07 -4.84 -18.23
C ASN A 512 6.50 -5.65 -16.99
N ARG A 513 7.23 -6.76 -17.18
CA ARG A 513 7.80 -7.61 -16.12
C ARG A 513 9.32 -7.70 -16.27
N ALA A 514 9.80 -8.11 -17.43
CA ALA A 514 11.22 -8.41 -17.66
C ALA A 514 12.14 -7.17 -17.71
N SER A 515 11.59 -5.95 -17.77
CA SER A 515 12.38 -4.73 -17.58
C SER A 515 12.95 -4.64 -16.16
N HIS A 516 12.26 -5.20 -15.16
CA HIS A 516 12.73 -5.26 -13.78
C HIS A 516 13.94 -6.20 -13.63
N VAL A 517 14.00 -7.30 -14.38
CA VAL A 517 15.16 -8.19 -14.46
C VAL A 517 16.41 -7.45 -14.94
N LEU A 518 16.31 -6.57 -15.95
CA LEU A 518 17.44 -5.72 -16.36
C LEU A 518 17.78 -4.66 -15.31
N GLN A 519 16.81 -4.07 -14.64
CA GLN A 519 17.07 -3.15 -13.52
C GLN A 519 17.83 -3.85 -12.39
N ALA A 520 17.46 -5.09 -12.03
CA ALA A 520 18.19 -5.91 -11.06
C ALA A 520 19.62 -6.24 -11.54
N ALA A 521 19.81 -6.54 -12.82
CA ALA A 521 21.14 -6.80 -13.39
C ALA A 521 22.07 -5.57 -13.31
N PHE A 522 21.54 -4.36 -13.55
CA PHE A 522 22.31 -3.11 -13.40
C PHE A 522 22.53 -2.68 -11.93
N LYS A 523 21.63 -3.05 -11.01
CA LYS A 523 21.76 -2.84 -9.56
C LYS A 523 22.67 -3.88 -8.88
N SER A 524 22.87 -5.04 -9.51
CA SER A 524 23.68 -6.14 -8.97
C SER A 524 25.14 -5.71 -8.73
N THR A 525 25.62 -5.93 -7.50
CA THR A 525 27.01 -5.69 -7.09
C THR A 525 27.95 -6.84 -7.46
N THR A 526 27.40 -7.97 -7.91
CA THR A 526 28.12 -9.24 -8.14
C THR A 526 28.15 -9.62 -9.61
N LEU A 527 27.18 -9.18 -10.41
CA LEU A 527 27.24 -9.29 -11.87
C LEU A 527 28.39 -8.41 -12.41
N GLY A 528 29.23 -9.01 -13.26
CA GLY A 528 30.42 -8.35 -13.81
C GLY A 528 30.10 -7.08 -14.59
N ASP A 529 30.90 -6.05 -14.38
CA ASP A 529 30.73 -4.74 -15.03
C ASP A 529 30.90 -4.83 -16.56
N ASP A 530 31.73 -5.76 -17.06
CA ASP A 530 31.85 -6.06 -18.50
C ASP A 530 30.55 -6.60 -19.12
N VAL A 531 29.76 -7.35 -18.34
CA VAL A 531 28.43 -7.81 -18.76
C VAL A 531 27.47 -6.62 -18.82
N LYS A 532 27.47 -5.76 -17.80
CA LYS A 532 26.64 -4.55 -17.77
C LYS A 532 26.99 -3.62 -18.94
N GLU A 533 28.26 -3.47 -19.29
CA GLU A 533 28.71 -2.72 -20.48
C GLU A 533 28.11 -3.30 -21.77
N LYS A 534 28.11 -4.63 -21.96
CA LYS A 534 27.43 -5.27 -23.10
C LYS A 534 25.92 -4.97 -23.11
N LEU A 535 25.25 -5.02 -21.95
CA LEU A 535 23.81 -4.70 -21.86
C LEU A 535 23.55 -3.22 -22.19
N ILE A 536 24.39 -2.30 -21.74
CA ILE A 536 24.30 -0.86 -22.07
C ILE A 536 24.53 -0.62 -23.56
N ALA A 537 25.48 -1.32 -24.18
CA ALA A 537 25.81 -1.17 -25.60
C ALA A 537 24.62 -1.46 -26.54
N ALA A 538 23.64 -2.26 -26.11
CA ALA A 538 22.41 -2.52 -26.88
C ALA A 538 21.56 -1.25 -27.11
N PHE A 539 21.73 -0.20 -26.30
CA PHE A 539 20.98 1.06 -26.40
C PHE A 539 21.77 2.20 -27.05
N GLU A 540 23.07 2.03 -27.32
CA GLU A 540 23.95 3.13 -27.76
C GLU A 540 23.65 3.67 -29.16
N SER A 541 22.83 2.95 -29.94
CA SER A 541 22.24 3.35 -31.22
C SER A 541 20.94 4.15 -31.09
N ASP A 542 20.09 3.86 -30.10
CA ASP A 542 18.77 4.47 -29.94
C ASP A 542 18.33 4.60 -28.46
N TRP A 543 18.99 5.52 -27.76
CA TRP A 543 18.54 5.98 -26.45
C TRP A 543 17.16 6.67 -26.48
N GLY A 544 16.76 7.26 -27.62
CA GLY A 544 15.49 7.97 -27.75
C GLY A 544 14.28 7.06 -27.55
N SER A 545 14.32 5.90 -28.19
CA SER A 545 13.30 4.85 -28.14
C SER A 545 13.30 4.08 -26.82
N LEU A 546 14.44 3.96 -26.12
CA LEU A 546 14.46 3.43 -24.74
C LEU A 546 13.76 4.39 -23.77
N ILE A 547 14.19 5.66 -23.76
CA ILE A 547 13.81 6.64 -22.74
C ILE A 547 12.36 7.14 -22.93
N SER A 548 11.84 7.07 -24.15
CA SER A 548 10.45 7.45 -24.45
C SER A 548 9.43 6.37 -24.06
N ASP A 549 9.86 5.13 -23.79
CA ASP A 549 9.03 4.00 -23.40
C ASP A 549 8.65 4.00 -21.91
N VAL A 550 7.49 3.43 -21.57
CA VAL A 550 6.93 3.38 -20.21
C VAL A 550 7.73 2.50 -19.23
N TYR A 551 8.40 1.46 -19.72
CA TYR A 551 9.25 0.58 -18.90
C TYR A 551 10.73 0.88 -19.13
N GLY A 552 11.09 1.17 -20.39
CA GLY A 552 12.44 1.55 -20.81
C GLY A 552 12.97 2.80 -20.11
N SER A 553 12.12 3.76 -19.73
CA SER A 553 12.53 4.91 -18.91
C SER A 553 13.07 4.51 -17.54
N HIS A 554 12.47 3.51 -16.88
CA HIS A 554 12.94 3.03 -15.57
C HIS A 554 14.23 2.18 -15.67
N VAL A 555 14.41 1.47 -16.79
CA VAL A 555 15.70 0.84 -17.13
C VAL A 555 16.77 1.91 -17.36
N PHE A 556 16.47 2.98 -18.10
CA PHE A 556 17.38 4.11 -18.29
C PHE A 556 17.75 4.81 -16.97
N GLU A 557 16.79 5.09 -16.09
CA GLU A 557 17.07 5.70 -14.78
C GLU A 557 17.99 4.80 -13.94
N THR A 558 17.80 3.48 -14.01
CA THR A 558 18.68 2.52 -13.34
C THR A 558 20.08 2.47 -13.97
N ILE A 559 20.19 2.54 -15.31
CA ILE A 559 21.49 2.66 -16.00
C ILE A 559 22.20 3.96 -15.60
N TRP A 560 21.47 5.08 -15.54
CA TRP A 560 22.01 6.39 -15.18
C TRP A 560 22.62 6.39 -13.78
N ASP A 561 21.96 5.75 -12.81
CA ASP A 561 22.43 5.64 -11.42
C ASP A 561 23.31 4.40 -11.14
N CYS A 562 23.64 3.60 -12.17
CA CYS A 562 24.61 2.51 -12.08
C CYS A 562 26.05 3.05 -11.87
N SER A 563 26.90 2.26 -11.19
CA SER A 563 28.32 2.58 -10.91
C SER A 563 29.14 2.96 -12.15
N LEU A 564 28.80 2.37 -13.30
CA LEU A 564 29.43 2.62 -14.60
C LEU A 564 29.19 4.03 -15.16
N PHE A 565 28.14 4.72 -14.70
CA PHE A 565 27.78 6.06 -15.17
C PHE A 565 28.47 7.16 -14.36
N THR A 566 29.80 7.20 -14.47
CA THR A 566 30.65 8.30 -14.00
C THR A 566 30.21 9.65 -14.59
N VAL A 567 30.59 10.77 -13.96
CA VAL A 567 30.23 12.12 -14.44
C VAL A 567 30.63 12.37 -15.90
N ASN A 568 31.78 11.84 -16.34
CA ASN A 568 32.23 11.95 -17.74
C ASN A 568 31.36 11.12 -18.71
N ARG A 569 30.95 9.91 -18.31
CA ARG A 569 30.03 9.09 -19.10
C ARG A 569 28.64 9.72 -19.17
N ARG A 570 28.08 10.15 -18.04
CA ARG A 570 26.83 10.93 -17.97
C ARG A 570 26.91 12.17 -18.86
N GLN A 571 28.00 12.94 -18.83
CA GLN A 571 28.22 14.10 -19.70
C GLN A 571 28.30 13.73 -21.19
N THR A 572 28.89 12.58 -21.53
CA THR A 572 29.00 12.11 -22.92
C THR A 572 27.66 11.61 -23.45
N LEU A 573 26.90 10.86 -22.65
CA LEU A 573 25.52 10.49 -22.93
C LEU A 573 24.63 11.74 -23.12
N MET A 574 24.72 12.75 -22.25
CA MET A 574 23.94 13.99 -22.40
C MET A 574 24.23 14.74 -23.71
N LYS A 575 25.43 14.62 -24.30
CA LYS A 575 25.70 15.15 -25.65
C LYS A 575 24.89 14.41 -26.74
N LYS A 576 24.66 13.10 -26.58
CA LYS A 576 23.78 12.29 -27.46
C LYS A 576 22.29 12.59 -27.24
N LEU A 577 21.86 12.86 -26.00
CA LEU A 577 20.45 13.07 -25.67
C LEU A 577 19.94 14.49 -25.98
N VAL A 578 20.79 15.51 -25.86
CA VAL A 578 20.39 16.92 -26.08
C VAL A 578 19.77 17.23 -27.46
N PRO A 579 20.22 16.63 -28.58
CA PRO A 579 19.60 16.80 -29.90
C PRO A 579 18.33 15.97 -30.12
N ILE A 580 17.98 15.03 -29.23
CA ILE A 580 16.79 14.20 -29.39
C ILE A 580 15.56 14.97 -28.91
N HIS A 581 14.59 15.12 -29.81
CA HIS A 581 13.28 15.70 -29.52
C HIS A 581 12.26 14.56 -29.39
N SER A 582 11.64 14.43 -28.22
CA SER A 582 10.56 13.48 -27.96
C SER A 582 9.53 14.13 -27.05
N ASP A 583 8.25 14.00 -27.42
CA ASP A 583 7.14 14.56 -26.66
C ASP A 583 6.63 13.62 -25.55
N SER A 584 7.18 12.41 -25.45
CA SER A 584 6.82 11.43 -24.41
C SER A 584 6.94 12.03 -23.01
N LYS A 585 5.94 11.77 -22.16
CA LYS A 585 5.99 12.15 -20.74
C LYS A 585 7.18 11.50 -20.03
N PHE A 586 7.51 10.27 -20.39
CA PHE A 586 8.63 9.52 -19.82
C PHE A 586 9.97 10.16 -20.19
N TRP A 587 10.13 10.60 -21.46
CA TRP A 587 11.27 11.41 -21.90
C TRP A 587 11.38 12.72 -21.11
N LYS A 588 10.28 13.44 -20.93
CA LYS A 588 10.24 14.71 -20.19
C LYS A 588 10.62 14.53 -18.71
N PHE A 589 10.18 13.45 -18.05
CA PHE A 589 10.60 13.12 -16.67
C PHE A 589 12.07 12.69 -16.58
N ALA A 590 12.54 11.80 -17.46
CA ALA A 590 13.94 11.37 -17.48
C ALA A 590 14.90 12.55 -17.72
N MET A 591 14.56 13.45 -18.65
CA MET A 591 15.38 14.64 -18.95
C MET A 591 15.34 15.69 -17.83
N LEU A 592 14.29 15.72 -17.01
CA LEU A 592 14.24 16.48 -15.76
C LEU A 592 15.17 15.87 -14.70
N ARG A 593 15.16 14.53 -14.51
CA ARG A 593 16.08 13.80 -13.61
C ARG A 593 17.56 14.02 -14.00
N CYS A 594 17.86 14.01 -15.29
CA CYS A 594 19.19 14.32 -15.83
C CYS A 594 19.57 15.81 -15.79
N ASP A 595 18.64 16.71 -15.43
CA ASP A 595 18.80 18.17 -15.47
C ASP A 595 19.31 18.70 -16.81
N ILE A 596 18.56 18.40 -17.89
CA ILE A 596 18.89 18.86 -19.24
C ILE A 596 18.93 20.40 -19.36
N TYR A 597 18.18 21.12 -18.51
CA TYR A 597 18.16 22.59 -18.53
C TYR A 597 19.48 23.17 -18.03
N LEU A 598 19.98 22.73 -16.87
CA LEU A 598 21.30 23.14 -16.41
C LEU A 598 22.39 22.64 -17.35
N PHE A 599 22.28 21.45 -17.95
CA PHE A 599 23.25 20.97 -18.95
C PHE A 599 23.31 21.83 -20.22
N ARG A 600 22.16 22.36 -20.67
CA ARG A 600 22.07 23.30 -21.80
C ARG A 600 22.58 24.70 -21.43
N LYS A 601 22.30 25.19 -20.21
CA LYS A 601 22.67 26.54 -19.74
C LYS A 601 24.13 26.67 -19.28
N ASP A 602 24.59 25.77 -18.42
CA ASP A 602 25.96 25.75 -17.89
C ASP A 602 26.44 24.31 -17.60
N ARG A 603 27.23 23.79 -18.54
CA ARG A 603 27.86 22.47 -18.44
C ARG A 603 28.85 22.34 -17.27
N LYS A 604 29.46 23.44 -16.79
CA LYS A 604 30.38 23.40 -15.63
C LYS A 604 29.57 23.25 -14.34
N ALA A 605 28.55 24.08 -14.13
CA ALA A 605 27.65 23.96 -12.97
C ALA A 605 26.96 22.59 -12.92
N TRP A 606 26.55 22.04 -14.07
CA TRP A 606 25.99 20.69 -14.15
C TRP A 606 27.00 19.60 -13.73
N VAL A 607 28.25 19.68 -14.19
CA VAL A 607 29.32 18.74 -13.80
C VAL A 607 29.59 18.81 -12.29
N GLU A 608 29.60 20.01 -11.69
CA GLU A 608 29.76 20.13 -10.23
C GLU A 608 28.54 19.63 -9.44
N LYS A 609 27.31 19.79 -9.96
CA LYS A 609 26.10 19.16 -9.39
C LYS A 609 26.21 17.64 -9.38
N MET A 610 26.63 17.04 -10.51
CA MET A 610 26.79 15.59 -10.64
C MET A 610 27.97 15.02 -9.83
N LYS A 611 29.05 15.78 -9.64
CA LYS A 611 30.13 15.44 -8.69
C LYS A 611 29.63 15.41 -7.24
N LYS A 612 28.77 16.37 -6.86
CA LYS A 612 28.18 16.42 -5.50
C LYS A 612 27.22 15.26 -5.25
N SER A 613 26.34 14.91 -6.20
CA SER A 613 25.41 13.79 -6.01
C SER A 613 26.13 12.45 -5.85
N ILE A 614 27.21 12.20 -6.59
CA ILE A 614 28.00 10.95 -6.46
C ILE A 614 28.78 10.90 -5.13
N LYS A 615 29.17 12.05 -4.55
CA LYS A 615 29.76 12.09 -3.21
C LYS A 615 28.73 11.82 -2.10
N GLY A 616 27.53 12.39 -2.23
CA GLY A 616 26.43 12.17 -1.27
C GLY A 616 25.82 10.77 -1.31
N ALA A 617 26.14 9.95 -2.32
CA ALA A 617 25.77 8.54 -2.42
C ALA A 617 26.90 7.58 -1.98
N LYS A 618 27.92 8.10 -1.28
CA LYS A 618 29.03 7.34 -0.67
C LYS A 618 29.21 7.67 0.83
N GLN A 619 28.19 8.30 1.42
CA GLN A 619 27.99 8.50 2.85
C GLN A 619 26.66 7.86 3.23
#